data_AF-A0A1I6I5U7-F1
#
_entry.id   AF-A0A1I6I5U7-F1
#
_cell.length_a   1.000
_cell.length_b   1.000
_cell.length_c   1.000
_cell.angle_alpha   90.00
_cell.angle_beta   90.00
_cell.angle_gamma   90.00
#
_symmetry.space_group_name_H-M   'P 1'
#
loop_
_entity.id
_entity.type
_entity.pdbx_description
1 polymer ?
#
loop_
_entity_poly.entity_id
_entity_poly.type
_entity_poly.pdbx_seq_one_letter_code
_entity_poly.pdbx_strand_id
1 'polypeptide(L)'
;MNIYYIITFFFLLFASKANFLVQSNLAWFGFEVSMIVVAFYFDRVKKKDVQFFLVSIAIYFIYILFRFKLNQLPIDYFKSDAFYFFKFVLTSYLFCLILKEKTLYYLVKVISHLALISIIFYIIQFYQNGVIVKAIGNAFESITVNDNSLRYTNFLVFTYDTIHYYRNSGFCWEPGAFGSFLTLALLFNFLMNDFKLNKEAFIITLAILTTVSTTAYLAVFLLFFLRYRVLNKGSKVTIIAFAILFAIAIPNVPFLGEKIVEIYDQDIRDLKRIEELSTYYDDVQRQIPLNRFASVIFLYEQFDWKLFLGVSNQYDEYYINEYNVNISNGIMDFITKFGVVGLFVLLWRYGTMCKVYLRKMEYVIYSIMILMILSFGEPILMLPICVIFIFLPTFKNQDFSTLSFKYRSEFLQLQRPNNL
;
A
#
# COMPACT_ATOMS: atom_id res chain seq x y z
N MET A 1 22.42 -5.32 -15.02
CA MET A 1 21.30 -4.72 -14.24
C MET A 1 21.46 -5.12 -12.77
N ASN A 2 21.28 -4.19 -11.82
CA ASN A 2 21.50 -4.48 -10.40
C ASN A 2 20.41 -5.42 -9.86
N ILE A 3 20.79 -6.57 -9.30
CA ILE A 3 19.86 -7.61 -8.86
C ILE A 3 18.83 -7.13 -7.82
N TYR A 4 19.20 -6.23 -6.90
CA TYR A 4 18.27 -5.68 -5.91
C TYR A 4 17.16 -4.84 -6.57
N TYR A 5 17.49 -4.16 -7.68
CA TYR A 5 16.51 -3.44 -8.47
C TYR A 5 15.50 -4.40 -9.10
N ILE A 6 15.98 -5.51 -9.67
CA ILE A 6 15.14 -6.53 -10.31
C ILE A 6 14.18 -7.15 -9.30
N ILE A 7 14.69 -7.59 -8.15
CA ILE A 7 13.86 -8.16 -7.08
C ILE A 7 12.81 -7.15 -6.62
N THR A 8 13.19 -5.89 -6.45
CA THR A 8 12.25 -4.85 -6.02
C THR A 8 11.19 -4.55 -7.08
N PHE A 9 11.56 -4.58 -8.35
CA PHE A 9 10.60 -4.44 -9.45
C PHE A 9 9.57 -5.56 -9.45
N PHE A 10 9.99 -6.83 -9.40
CA PHE A 10 9.05 -7.95 -9.30
C PHE A 10 8.24 -7.92 -8.00
N PHE A 11 8.87 -7.62 -6.87
CA PHE A 11 8.17 -7.44 -5.60
C PHE A 11 7.04 -6.40 -5.71
N LEU A 12 7.30 -5.27 -6.38
CA LEU A 12 6.28 -4.25 -6.61
C LEU A 12 5.18 -4.69 -7.57
N LEU A 13 5.50 -5.46 -8.63
CA LEU A 13 4.50 -6.05 -9.50
C LEU A 13 3.59 -7.02 -8.73
N PHE A 14 4.14 -7.82 -7.83
CA PHE A 14 3.34 -8.71 -6.97
C PHE A 14 2.53 -7.94 -5.93
N ALA A 15 3.13 -6.91 -5.33
CA ALA A 15 2.48 -6.10 -4.31
C ALA A 15 1.37 -5.20 -4.87
N SER A 16 1.45 -4.80 -6.13
CA SER A 16 0.51 -3.87 -6.75
C SER A 16 -0.76 -4.49 -7.26
N LYS A 17 -0.98 -5.82 -7.13
CA LYS A 17 -2.22 -6.53 -7.49
C LYS A 17 -2.86 -6.24 -8.85
N ALA A 18 -2.13 -5.63 -9.79
CA ALA A 18 -2.70 -5.07 -11.02
C ALA A 18 -2.55 -5.98 -12.24
N ASN A 19 -1.63 -6.94 -12.19
CA ASN A 19 -1.18 -7.70 -13.36
C ASN A 19 -1.42 -9.20 -13.20
N PHE A 20 -1.35 -9.90 -14.32
CA PHE A 20 -1.61 -11.34 -14.43
C PHE A 20 -0.75 -12.23 -13.52
N LEU A 21 0.48 -11.82 -13.18
CA LEU A 21 1.35 -12.60 -12.29
C LEU A 21 0.72 -12.79 -10.92
N VAL A 22 -0.06 -11.80 -10.46
CA VAL A 22 -0.64 -11.82 -9.12
C VAL A 22 -1.75 -12.87 -8.99
N GLN A 23 -2.45 -13.16 -10.08
CA GLN A 23 -3.53 -14.16 -10.13
C GLN A 23 -2.98 -15.59 -10.10
N SER A 24 -1.74 -15.80 -10.56
CA SER A 24 -1.13 -17.13 -10.63
C SER A 24 -0.40 -17.52 -9.34
N ASN A 25 -0.92 -18.51 -8.62
CA ASN A 25 -0.25 -19.07 -7.44
C ASN A 25 1.11 -19.68 -7.78
N LEU A 26 1.27 -20.21 -9.00
CA LEU A 26 2.55 -20.72 -9.49
C LEU A 26 3.58 -19.59 -9.67
N ALA A 27 3.14 -18.41 -10.13
CA ALA A 27 4.02 -17.25 -10.28
C ALA A 27 4.50 -16.74 -8.91
N TRP A 28 3.62 -16.69 -7.91
CA TRP A 28 4.00 -16.37 -6.52
C TRP A 28 5.03 -17.36 -5.96
N PHE A 29 4.75 -18.65 -6.05
CA PHE A 29 5.67 -19.69 -5.59
C PHE A 29 7.02 -19.64 -6.31
N GLY A 30 7.01 -19.49 -7.64
CA GLY A 30 8.22 -19.34 -8.44
C GLY A 30 9.04 -18.11 -8.03
N PHE A 31 8.37 -16.99 -7.75
CA PHE A 31 9.03 -15.78 -7.26
C PHE A 31 9.67 -15.99 -5.87
N GLU A 32 8.97 -16.63 -4.94
CA GLU A 32 9.50 -16.97 -3.61
C GLU A 32 10.71 -17.90 -3.69
N VAL A 33 10.65 -18.95 -4.49
CA VAL A 33 11.78 -19.86 -4.74
C VAL A 33 12.97 -19.09 -5.32
N SER A 34 12.73 -18.21 -6.31
CA SER A 34 13.78 -17.38 -6.88
C SER A 34 14.44 -16.47 -5.83
N MET A 35 13.64 -15.88 -4.93
CA MET A 35 14.13 -15.04 -3.84
C MET A 35 14.95 -15.84 -2.84
N ILE A 36 14.53 -17.06 -2.50
CA ILE A 36 15.29 -17.96 -1.63
C ILE A 36 16.66 -18.27 -2.24
N VAL A 37 16.70 -18.67 -3.52
CA VAL A 37 17.96 -18.95 -4.24
C VAL A 37 18.87 -17.72 -4.22
N VAL A 38 18.32 -16.54 -4.49
CA VAL A 38 19.07 -15.28 -4.46
C VAL A 38 19.57 -14.95 -3.04
N ALA A 39 18.77 -15.20 -2.00
CA ALA A 39 19.16 -14.97 -0.62
C ALA A 39 20.36 -15.85 -0.21
N PHE A 40 20.38 -17.11 -0.63
CA PHE A 40 21.50 -18.02 -0.40
C PHE A 40 22.72 -17.67 -1.25
N TYR A 41 22.53 -17.36 -2.53
CA TYR A 41 23.63 -16.98 -3.43
C TYR A 41 24.41 -15.76 -2.93
N PHE A 42 23.73 -14.79 -2.32
CA PHE A 42 24.36 -13.59 -1.73
C PHE A 42 24.70 -13.72 -0.24
N ASP A 43 24.66 -14.93 0.34
CA ASP A 43 24.93 -15.19 1.76
C ASP A 43 24.18 -14.23 2.71
N ARG A 44 22.90 -13.98 2.38
CA ARG A 44 22.05 -13.05 3.14
C ARG A 44 21.40 -13.73 4.34
N VAL A 45 21.32 -15.06 4.35
CA VAL A 45 20.63 -15.85 5.38
C VAL A 45 21.52 -15.99 6.62
N LYS A 46 21.18 -15.29 7.70
CA LYS A 46 21.88 -15.43 9.00
C LYS A 46 21.03 -16.23 9.97
N LYS A 47 21.67 -17.00 10.87
CA LYS A 47 20.99 -17.79 11.92
C LYS A 47 19.99 -16.94 12.73
N LYS A 48 20.38 -15.72 13.12
CA LYS A 48 19.50 -14.79 13.88
C LYS A 48 18.26 -14.39 13.09
N ASP A 49 18.39 -14.17 11.79
CA ASP A 49 17.31 -13.77 10.89
C ASP A 49 16.28 -14.92 10.76
N VAL A 50 16.79 -16.15 10.57
CA VAL A 50 15.96 -17.38 10.52
C VAL A 50 15.27 -17.63 11.85
N GLN A 51 15.98 -17.50 12.99
CA GLN A 51 15.37 -17.66 14.31
C GLN A 51 14.24 -16.66 14.55
N PHE A 52 14.45 -15.39 14.20
CA PHE A 52 13.40 -14.37 14.29
C PHE A 52 12.19 -14.71 13.41
N PHE A 53 12.42 -15.20 12.20
CA PHE A 53 11.35 -15.63 11.30
C PHE A 53 10.56 -16.80 11.87
N LEU A 54 11.23 -17.84 12.38
CA LEU A 54 10.58 -19.00 13.00
C LEU A 54 9.75 -18.62 14.23
N VAL A 55 10.25 -17.70 15.06
CA VAL A 55 9.48 -17.16 16.20
C VAL A 55 8.26 -16.36 15.70
N SER A 56 8.43 -15.55 14.66
CA SER A 56 7.31 -14.78 14.07
C SER A 56 6.24 -15.69 13.47
N ILE A 57 6.65 -16.79 12.81
CA ILE A 57 5.77 -17.86 12.34
C ILE A 57 5.01 -18.46 13.52
N ALA A 58 5.72 -18.89 14.57
CA ALA A 58 5.08 -19.53 15.72
C ALA A 58 4.05 -18.60 16.36
N ILE A 59 4.39 -17.32 16.57
CA ILE A 59 3.47 -16.32 17.11
C ILE A 59 2.25 -16.16 16.20
N TYR A 60 2.44 -16.02 14.89
CA TYR A 60 1.34 -15.87 13.93
C TYR A 60 0.40 -17.09 13.95
N PHE A 61 0.96 -18.30 13.89
CA PHE A 61 0.15 -19.53 13.90
C PHE A 61 -0.57 -19.78 15.23
N ILE A 62 0.07 -19.47 16.36
CA ILE A 62 -0.57 -19.50 17.68
C ILE A 62 -1.73 -18.49 17.73
N TYR A 63 -1.50 -17.29 17.23
CA TYR A 63 -2.52 -16.24 17.18
C TYR A 63 -3.73 -16.64 16.33
N ILE A 64 -3.53 -17.13 15.11
CA ILE A 64 -4.66 -17.56 14.27
C ILE A 64 -5.36 -18.79 14.85
N LEU A 65 -4.65 -19.72 15.50
CA LEU A 65 -5.25 -20.87 16.19
C LEU A 65 -6.11 -20.42 17.38
N PHE A 66 -5.62 -19.46 18.16
CA PHE A 66 -6.35 -18.90 19.28
C PHE A 66 -7.60 -18.16 18.80
N ARG A 67 -7.48 -17.28 17.81
CA ARG A 67 -8.61 -16.59 17.17
C ARG A 67 -9.62 -17.56 16.57
N PHE A 68 -9.15 -18.59 15.86
CA PHE A 68 -9.97 -19.65 15.25
C PHE A 68 -10.84 -20.36 16.29
N LYS A 69 -10.24 -20.75 17.43
CA LYS A 69 -10.97 -21.42 18.52
C LYS A 69 -11.90 -20.46 19.26
N LEU A 70 -11.44 -19.26 19.60
CA LEU A 70 -12.22 -18.30 20.36
C LEU A 70 -13.47 -17.84 19.59
N ASN A 71 -13.30 -17.52 18.31
CA ASN A 71 -14.37 -17.00 17.45
C ASN A 71 -15.21 -18.10 16.78
N GLN A 72 -14.90 -19.39 17.06
CA GLN A 72 -15.59 -20.57 16.51
C GLN A 72 -15.69 -20.53 14.97
N LEU A 73 -14.55 -20.32 14.30
CA LEU A 73 -14.50 -20.07 12.86
C LEU A 73 -14.49 -21.36 12.03
N PRO A 74 -14.98 -21.34 10.77
CA PRO A 74 -14.90 -22.49 9.85
C PRO A 74 -13.45 -22.84 9.48
N ILE A 75 -13.15 -24.13 9.26
CA ILE A 75 -11.77 -24.61 9.01
C ILE A 75 -11.10 -23.96 7.80
N ASP A 76 -11.87 -23.58 6.79
CA ASP A 76 -11.36 -22.93 5.58
C ASP A 76 -10.75 -21.55 5.89
N TYR A 77 -11.16 -20.90 6.99
CA TYR A 77 -10.56 -19.64 7.43
C TYR A 77 -9.11 -19.84 7.84
N PHE A 78 -8.83 -20.89 8.60
CA PHE A 78 -7.46 -21.23 8.96
C PHE A 78 -6.60 -21.48 7.71
N LYS A 79 -7.14 -22.16 6.70
CA LYS A 79 -6.44 -22.38 5.42
C LYS A 79 -6.18 -21.07 4.70
N SER A 80 -7.15 -20.16 4.67
CA SER A 80 -7.02 -18.83 4.08
C SER A 80 -5.89 -18.02 4.70
N ASP A 81 -5.82 -17.99 6.03
CA ASP A 81 -4.74 -17.28 6.74
C ASP A 81 -3.38 -17.94 6.55
N ALA A 82 -3.32 -19.27 6.54
CA ALA A 82 -2.09 -19.99 6.18
C ALA A 82 -1.64 -19.64 4.75
N PHE A 83 -2.58 -19.57 3.81
CA PHE A 83 -2.30 -19.18 2.43
C PHE A 83 -1.83 -17.73 2.32
N TYR A 84 -2.46 -16.81 3.05
CA TYR A 84 -2.01 -15.42 3.17
C TYR A 84 -0.58 -15.34 3.71
N PHE A 85 -0.26 -16.14 4.72
CA PHE A 85 1.08 -16.20 5.29
C PHE A 85 2.12 -16.58 4.23
N PHE A 86 1.92 -17.69 3.54
CA PHE A 86 2.87 -18.14 2.52
C PHE A 86 2.97 -17.14 1.36
N LYS A 87 1.85 -16.61 0.89
CA LYS A 87 1.84 -15.71 -0.28
C LYS A 87 2.39 -14.32 0.02
N PHE A 88 1.90 -13.67 1.08
CA PHE A 88 2.19 -12.25 1.36
C PHE A 88 3.28 -12.06 2.42
N VAL A 89 3.22 -12.82 3.52
CA VAL A 89 4.11 -12.64 4.67
C VAL A 89 5.51 -13.18 4.36
N LEU A 90 5.63 -14.38 3.78
CA LEU A 90 6.91 -14.95 3.37
C LEU A 90 7.57 -14.10 2.28
N THR A 91 6.82 -13.67 1.25
CA THR A 91 7.33 -12.76 0.22
C THR A 91 7.91 -11.48 0.84
N SER A 92 7.21 -10.87 1.79
CA SER A 92 7.67 -9.65 2.48
C SER A 92 8.92 -9.89 3.33
N TYR A 93 8.98 -11.02 4.03
CA TYR A 93 10.15 -11.43 4.79
C TYR A 93 11.37 -11.65 3.89
N LEU A 94 11.23 -12.40 2.80
CA LEU A 94 12.30 -12.68 1.84
C LEU A 94 12.81 -11.40 1.20
N PHE A 95 11.91 -10.48 0.84
CA PHE A 95 12.28 -9.17 0.33
C PHE A 95 13.16 -8.40 1.33
N CYS A 96 12.74 -8.32 2.59
CA CYS A 96 13.54 -7.69 3.64
C CYS A 96 14.86 -8.42 3.93
N LEU A 97 14.88 -9.76 3.86
CA LEU A 97 16.07 -10.57 4.10
C LEU A 97 17.15 -10.31 3.06
N ILE A 98 16.77 -10.18 1.78
CA ILE A 98 17.70 -9.96 0.68
C ILE A 98 18.24 -8.52 0.70
N LEU A 99 17.36 -7.54 0.86
CA LEU A 99 17.73 -6.12 0.76
C LEU A 99 18.26 -5.52 2.06
N LYS A 100 17.80 -6.02 3.21
CA LYS A 100 18.14 -5.53 4.57
C LYS A 100 18.06 -4.00 4.67
N GLU A 101 19.17 -3.34 5.00
CA GLU A 101 19.27 -1.88 5.09
C GLU A 101 18.95 -1.13 3.79
N LYS A 102 19.07 -1.82 2.64
CA LYS A 102 18.84 -1.22 1.31
C LYS A 102 17.37 -1.23 0.89
N THR A 103 16.48 -1.82 1.69
CA THR A 103 15.05 -1.99 1.37
C THR A 103 14.38 -0.67 0.98
N LEU A 104 14.48 0.35 1.85
CA LEU A 104 13.85 1.64 1.58
C LEU A 104 14.43 2.33 0.34
N TYR A 105 15.75 2.22 0.12
CA TYR A 105 16.40 2.84 -1.04
C TYR A 105 15.87 2.26 -2.35
N TYR A 106 15.84 0.93 -2.49
CA TYR A 106 15.37 0.34 -3.73
C TYR A 106 13.87 0.51 -3.92
N LEU A 107 13.06 0.51 -2.85
CA LEU A 107 11.64 0.85 -2.96
C LEU A 107 11.45 2.24 -3.56
N VAL A 108 12.12 3.26 -3.01
CA VAL A 108 12.06 4.64 -3.54
C VAL A 108 12.54 4.69 -4.98
N LYS A 109 13.69 4.07 -5.27
CA LYS A 109 14.30 4.10 -6.60
C LYS A 109 13.38 3.50 -7.66
N VAL A 110 12.90 2.27 -7.44
CA VAL A 110 12.05 1.58 -8.41
C VAL A 110 10.69 2.26 -8.54
N ILE A 111 10.06 2.66 -7.42
CA ILE A 111 8.78 3.39 -7.47
C ILE A 111 8.95 4.71 -8.23
N SER A 112 10.06 5.44 -8.06
CA SER A 112 10.32 6.68 -8.81
C SER A 112 10.46 6.46 -10.32
N HIS A 113 11.08 5.35 -10.74
CA HIS A 113 11.17 4.99 -12.16
C HIS A 113 9.81 4.58 -12.73
N LEU A 114 9.04 3.79 -11.98
CA LEU A 114 7.66 3.43 -12.36
C LEU A 114 6.76 4.66 -12.41
N ALA A 115 6.96 5.63 -11.50
CA ALA A 115 6.27 6.90 -11.50
C ALA A 115 6.59 7.71 -12.77
N LEU A 116 7.87 7.80 -13.16
CA LEU A 116 8.27 8.46 -14.39
C LEU A 116 7.63 7.82 -15.63
N ILE A 117 7.64 6.48 -15.71
CA ILE A 117 6.98 5.73 -16.78
C ILE A 117 5.47 6.00 -16.78
N SER A 118 4.83 6.01 -15.61
CA SER A 118 3.39 6.26 -15.49
C SER A 118 3.00 7.66 -15.98
N ILE A 119 3.82 8.68 -15.75
CA ILE A 119 3.54 10.05 -16.22
C ILE A 119 3.52 10.09 -17.75
N ILE A 120 4.43 9.37 -18.41
CA ILE A 120 4.47 9.29 -19.88
C ILE A 120 3.18 8.65 -20.41
N PHE A 121 2.78 7.50 -19.87
CA PHE A 121 1.54 6.83 -20.30
C PHE A 121 0.29 7.62 -19.93
N TYR A 122 0.28 8.31 -18.80
CA TYR A 122 -0.82 9.20 -18.41
C TYR A 122 -0.97 10.38 -19.37
N ILE A 123 0.12 10.96 -19.89
CA ILE A 123 0.02 11.99 -20.93
C ILE A 123 -0.60 11.41 -22.21
N ILE A 124 -0.19 10.20 -22.62
CA ILE A 124 -0.74 9.50 -23.78
C ILE A 124 -2.23 9.15 -23.56
N GLN A 125 -2.63 8.87 -22.32
CA GLN A 125 -4.01 8.53 -21.93
C GLN A 125 -5.02 9.64 -22.25
N PHE A 126 -4.61 10.91 -22.32
CA PHE A 126 -5.51 12.00 -22.70
C PHE A 126 -5.84 12.02 -24.20
N TYR A 127 -5.05 11.35 -25.05
CA TYR A 127 -5.32 11.29 -26.47
C TYR A 127 -6.56 10.42 -26.75
N GLN A 128 -7.60 11.03 -27.33
CA GLN A 128 -8.88 10.37 -27.65
C GLN A 128 -9.41 9.51 -26.49
N ASN A 129 -9.41 10.06 -25.27
CA ASN A 129 -9.83 9.36 -24.05
C ASN A 129 -9.07 8.05 -23.77
N GLY A 130 -7.86 7.84 -24.29
CA GLY A 130 -7.00 6.72 -23.94
C GLY A 130 -7.02 5.55 -24.91
N VAL A 131 -7.56 5.73 -26.12
CA VAL A 131 -7.62 4.69 -27.17
C VAL A 131 -6.26 4.01 -27.40
N ILE A 132 -5.16 4.77 -27.45
CA ILE A 132 -3.81 4.23 -27.66
C ILE A 132 -3.40 3.33 -26.49
N VAL A 133 -3.57 3.80 -25.26
CA VAL A 133 -3.18 3.05 -24.05
C VAL A 133 -4.01 1.77 -23.93
N LYS A 134 -5.31 1.85 -24.23
CA LYS A 134 -6.21 0.69 -24.26
C LYS A 134 -5.78 -0.33 -25.33
N ALA A 135 -5.40 0.13 -26.52
CA ALA A 135 -4.93 -0.76 -27.58
C ALA A 135 -3.64 -1.52 -27.18
N ILE A 136 -2.69 -0.82 -26.53
CA ILE A 136 -1.47 -1.45 -25.99
C ILE A 136 -1.85 -2.50 -24.93
N GLY A 137 -2.74 -2.14 -24.01
CA GLY A 137 -3.21 -3.04 -22.95
C GLY A 137 -3.89 -4.29 -23.50
N ASN A 138 -4.87 -4.14 -24.41
CA ASN A 138 -5.55 -5.25 -25.06
C ASN A 138 -4.58 -6.17 -25.82
N ALA A 139 -3.62 -5.60 -26.55
CA ALA A 139 -2.60 -6.39 -27.25
C ALA A 139 -1.76 -7.21 -26.27
N PHE A 140 -1.37 -6.64 -25.14
CA PHE A 140 -0.64 -7.36 -24.10
C PHE A 140 -1.49 -8.45 -23.43
N GLU A 141 -2.74 -8.14 -23.09
CA GLU A 141 -3.67 -9.06 -22.44
C GLU A 141 -3.97 -10.25 -23.34
N SER A 142 -4.22 -10.05 -24.63
CA SER A 142 -4.46 -11.14 -25.59
C SER A 142 -3.38 -12.24 -25.63
N ILE A 143 -2.16 -11.93 -25.16
CA ILE A 143 -1.02 -12.86 -25.11
C ILE A 143 -0.83 -13.44 -23.69
N THR A 144 -1.34 -12.77 -22.65
CA THR A 144 -1.05 -13.08 -21.24
C THR A 144 -2.24 -13.60 -20.44
N VAL A 145 -3.45 -13.09 -20.71
CA VAL A 145 -4.70 -13.45 -20.01
C VAL A 145 -5.85 -13.44 -21.01
N ASN A 146 -6.69 -14.47 -21.00
CA ASN A 146 -7.89 -14.50 -21.82
C ASN A 146 -9.07 -13.82 -21.10
N ASP A 147 -8.88 -12.57 -20.67
CA ASP A 147 -9.90 -11.74 -20.03
C ASP A 147 -10.24 -10.56 -20.95
N ASN A 148 -11.43 -10.57 -21.53
CA ASN A 148 -11.90 -9.53 -22.45
C ASN A 148 -12.58 -8.39 -21.67
N SER A 149 -11.88 -7.82 -20.69
CA SER A 149 -12.38 -6.68 -19.94
C SER A 149 -12.55 -5.47 -20.87
N LEU A 150 -13.78 -5.05 -21.10
CA LEU A 150 -14.06 -3.85 -21.90
C LEU A 150 -13.66 -2.55 -21.18
N ARG A 151 -13.46 -2.61 -19.85
CA ARG A 151 -13.27 -1.45 -18.98
C ARG A 151 -11.81 -1.25 -18.57
N TYR A 152 -11.11 -2.31 -18.22
CA TYR A 152 -9.77 -2.25 -17.63
C TYR A 152 -8.76 -2.92 -18.54
N THR A 153 -7.57 -2.34 -18.65
CA THR A 153 -6.42 -3.01 -19.26
C THR A 153 -5.14 -2.78 -18.45
N ASN A 154 -4.33 -3.80 -18.25
CA ASN A 154 -3.02 -3.71 -17.59
C ASN A 154 -1.90 -4.31 -18.46
N PHE A 155 -0.77 -3.61 -18.56
CA PHE A 155 0.42 -4.10 -19.24
C PHE A 155 1.65 -4.01 -18.35
N LEU A 156 1.55 -4.65 -17.17
CA LEU A 156 2.54 -4.73 -16.07
C LEU A 156 2.80 -3.43 -15.34
N VAL A 157 3.28 -2.41 -16.06
CA VAL A 157 3.79 -1.15 -15.48
C VAL A 157 2.78 -0.02 -15.53
N PHE A 158 1.63 -0.25 -16.18
CA PHE A 158 0.56 0.72 -16.30
C PHE A 158 -0.81 0.04 -16.37
N THR A 159 -1.79 0.62 -15.69
CA THR A 159 -3.21 0.23 -15.71
C THR A 159 -4.05 1.39 -16.22
N TYR A 160 -4.98 1.08 -17.10
CA TYR A 160 -5.91 2.03 -17.68
C TYR A 160 -7.37 1.60 -17.39
N ASP A 161 -8.20 2.57 -16.99
CA ASP A 161 -9.65 2.41 -16.77
C ASP A 161 -10.39 3.38 -17.70
N THR A 162 -11.26 2.86 -18.55
CA THR A 162 -12.04 3.67 -19.50
C THR A 162 -12.98 4.66 -18.82
N ILE A 163 -13.52 4.31 -17.65
CA ILE A 163 -14.46 5.19 -16.91
C ILE A 163 -13.72 6.33 -16.22
N HIS A 164 -12.52 6.05 -15.73
CA HIS A 164 -11.68 6.99 -15.01
C HIS A 164 -10.44 7.41 -15.81
N TYR A 165 -10.62 7.60 -17.13
CA TYR A 165 -9.55 7.90 -18.09
C TYR A 165 -8.77 9.21 -17.81
N TYR A 166 -9.20 10.02 -16.86
CA TYR A 166 -8.51 11.25 -16.44
C TYR A 166 -7.65 11.04 -15.18
N ARG A 167 -7.56 9.80 -14.66
CA ARG A 167 -6.79 9.46 -13.45
C ARG A 167 -5.65 8.52 -13.78
N ASN A 168 -4.51 8.70 -13.12
CA ASN A 168 -3.33 7.84 -13.29
C ASN A 168 -3.32 6.71 -12.26
N SER A 169 -3.43 5.46 -12.71
CA SER A 169 -3.29 4.25 -11.87
C SER A 169 -1.85 3.71 -11.81
N GLY A 170 -0.94 4.20 -12.64
CA GLY A 170 0.42 3.70 -12.74
C GLY A 170 0.45 2.16 -12.79
N PHE A 171 1.41 1.55 -12.09
CA PHE A 171 1.55 0.09 -12.02
C PHE A 171 0.58 -0.60 -11.04
N CYS A 172 -0.34 0.14 -10.42
CA CYS A 172 -1.32 -0.39 -9.46
C CYS A 172 -2.68 -0.59 -10.12
N TRP A 173 -3.59 -1.29 -9.44
CA TRP A 173 -4.92 -1.61 -9.98
C TRP A 173 -5.80 -0.36 -10.11
N GLU A 174 -5.57 0.66 -9.29
CA GLU A 174 -6.32 1.91 -9.34
C GLU A 174 -5.51 3.14 -8.87
N PRO A 175 -6.00 4.37 -9.11
CA PRO A 175 -5.26 5.59 -8.80
C PRO A 175 -5.06 5.82 -7.29
N GLY A 176 -6.00 5.39 -6.45
CA GLY A 176 -5.86 5.54 -4.99
C GLY A 176 -4.76 4.65 -4.43
N ALA A 177 -4.70 3.40 -4.89
CA ALA A 177 -3.61 2.47 -4.58
C ALA A 177 -2.25 3.02 -5.04
N PHE A 178 -2.16 3.52 -6.28
CA PHE A 178 -0.93 4.13 -6.78
C PHE A 178 -0.49 5.33 -5.95
N GLY A 179 -1.43 6.21 -5.60
CA GLY A 179 -1.19 7.34 -4.70
C GLY A 179 -0.64 6.91 -3.34
N SER A 180 -1.09 5.76 -2.81
CA SER A 180 -0.58 5.19 -1.57
C SER A 180 0.87 4.72 -1.69
N PHE A 181 1.22 3.97 -2.75
CA PHE A 181 2.59 3.54 -3.00
C PHE A 181 3.54 4.72 -3.18
N LEU A 182 3.11 5.74 -3.95
CA LEU A 182 3.87 6.96 -4.16
C LEU A 182 4.07 7.75 -2.86
N THR A 183 3.03 7.89 -2.03
CA THR A 183 3.12 8.63 -0.77
C THR A 183 4.07 7.93 0.22
N LEU A 184 4.02 6.60 0.32
CA LEU A 184 4.97 5.82 1.12
C LEU A 184 6.40 5.98 0.60
N ALA A 185 6.59 5.91 -0.73
CA ALA A 185 7.90 6.15 -1.34
C ALA A 185 8.42 7.56 -1.06
N LEU A 186 7.57 8.59 -1.14
CA LEU A 186 7.94 9.96 -0.82
C LEU A 186 8.37 10.10 0.65
N LEU A 187 7.64 9.46 1.58
CA LEU A 187 8.01 9.42 2.99
C LEU A 187 9.37 8.75 3.17
N PHE A 188 9.60 7.56 2.61
CA PHE A 188 10.88 6.87 2.72
C PHE A 188 12.02 7.69 2.13
N ASN A 189 11.79 8.36 1.00
CA ASN A 189 12.76 9.25 0.41
C ASN A 189 13.13 10.39 1.37
N PHE A 190 12.16 11.00 2.05
CA PHE A 190 12.44 12.00 3.07
C PHE A 190 13.16 11.44 4.29
N LEU A 191 12.78 10.26 4.78
CA LEU A 191 13.47 9.61 5.90
C LEU A 191 14.96 9.35 5.60
N MET A 192 15.29 8.96 4.36
CA MET A 192 16.67 8.66 3.95
C MET A 192 17.49 9.90 3.57
N ASN A 193 16.84 10.98 3.13
CA ASN A 193 17.51 12.18 2.60
C ASN A 193 17.35 13.41 3.50
N ASP A 194 17.20 13.21 4.82
CA ASP A 194 17.02 14.28 5.81
C ASP A 194 15.93 15.28 5.41
N PHE A 195 14.83 14.78 4.86
CA PHE A 195 13.68 15.58 4.42
C PHE A 195 13.99 16.63 3.32
N LYS A 196 15.13 16.50 2.62
CA LYS A 196 15.46 17.36 1.47
C LYS A 196 14.64 17.00 0.24
N LEU A 197 14.35 18.00 -0.59
CA LEU A 197 13.76 17.78 -1.90
C LEU A 197 14.89 17.41 -2.87
N ASN A 198 14.74 16.25 -3.51
CA ASN A 198 15.63 15.72 -4.53
C ASN A 198 14.82 15.38 -5.79
N LYS A 199 15.50 14.85 -6.82
CA LYS A 199 14.89 14.46 -8.09
C LYS A 199 13.75 13.45 -7.88
N GLU A 200 13.95 12.46 -7.03
CA GLU A 200 12.97 11.42 -6.72
C GLU A 200 11.73 12.01 -6.04
N ALA A 201 11.91 12.90 -5.05
CA ALA A 201 10.80 13.60 -4.41
C ALA A 201 9.94 14.38 -5.43
N PHE A 202 10.60 15.05 -6.37
CA PHE A 202 9.90 15.82 -7.41
C PHE A 202 9.10 14.91 -8.34
N ILE A 203 9.72 13.85 -8.89
CA ILE A 203 9.03 12.89 -9.78
C ILE A 203 7.84 12.24 -9.07
N ILE A 204 8.04 11.77 -7.83
CA ILE A 204 7.00 11.11 -7.05
C ILE A 204 5.86 12.09 -6.75
N THR A 205 6.16 13.32 -6.34
CA THR A 205 5.13 14.34 -6.06
C THR A 205 4.31 14.66 -7.31
N LEU A 206 4.96 14.81 -8.47
CA LEU A 206 4.27 15.06 -9.73
C LEU A 206 3.34 13.89 -10.09
N ALA A 207 3.80 12.65 -9.94
CA ALA A 207 2.97 11.47 -10.17
C ALA A 207 1.77 11.42 -9.21
N ILE A 208 1.92 11.81 -7.93
CA ILE A 208 0.79 11.85 -6.98
C ILE A 208 -0.31 12.78 -7.49
N LEU A 209 0.04 13.97 -8.00
CA LEU A 209 -0.92 14.94 -8.55
C LEU A 209 -1.72 14.39 -9.74
N THR A 210 -1.21 13.37 -10.44
CA THR A 210 -1.93 12.73 -11.55
C THR A 210 -2.94 11.66 -11.10
N THR A 211 -2.91 11.24 -9.82
CA THR A 211 -3.80 10.18 -9.31
C THR A 211 -5.23 10.67 -9.07
N VAL A 212 -5.43 11.97 -8.83
CA VAL A 212 -6.72 12.55 -8.45
C VAL A 212 -7.36 11.77 -7.28
N SER A 213 -6.53 11.43 -6.28
CA SER A 213 -6.93 10.67 -5.09
C SER A 213 -6.97 11.58 -3.86
N THR A 214 -8.16 11.74 -3.28
CA THR A 214 -8.38 12.60 -2.11
C THR A 214 -7.56 12.13 -0.91
N THR A 215 -7.51 10.82 -0.64
CA THR A 215 -6.73 10.26 0.47
C THR A 215 -5.23 10.42 0.26
N ALA A 216 -4.73 10.26 -0.97
CA ALA A 216 -3.32 10.52 -1.28
C ALA A 216 -2.96 11.99 -1.09
N TYR A 217 -3.83 12.92 -1.50
CA TYR A 217 -3.61 14.36 -1.31
C TYR A 217 -3.59 14.75 0.18
N LEU A 218 -4.53 14.24 0.97
CA LEU A 218 -4.54 14.46 2.42
C LEU A 218 -3.29 13.90 3.10
N ALA A 219 -2.86 12.70 2.71
CA ALA A 219 -1.66 12.06 3.24
C ALA A 219 -0.38 12.81 2.86
N VAL A 220 -0.25 13.26 1.60
CA VAL A 220 0.88 14.08 1.13
C VAL A 220 0.90 15.44 1.80
N PHE A 221 -0.26 16.07 2.02
CA PHE A 221 -0.35 17.31 2.77
C PHE A 221 0.24 17.14 4.18
N LEU A 222 -0.18 16.09 4.90
CA LEU A 222 0.39 15.76 6.22
C LEU A 222 1.88 15.39 6.14
N LEU A 223 2.35 14.80 5.04
CA LEU A 223 3.76 14.51 4.82
C LEU A 223 4.59 15.78 4.62
N PHE A 224 4.10 16.76 3.85
CA PHE A 224 4.75 18.06 3.71
C PHE A 224 4.70 18.87 5.01
N PHE A 225 3.65 18.71 5.82
CA PHE A 225 3.61 19.24 7.18
C PHE A 225 4.70 18.63 8.05
N LEU A 226 4.82 17.31 8.05
CA LEU A 226 5.88 16.59 8.76
C LEU A 226 7.27 17.09 8.31
N ARG A 227 7.49 17.21 7.00
CA ARG A 227 8.71 17.80 6.44
C ARG A 227 8.98 19.19 7.01
N TYR A 228 7.98 20.07 6.98
CA TYR A 228 8.09 21.40 7.54
C TYR A 228 8.47 21.35 9.02
N ARG A 229 7.84 20.49 9.83
CA ARG A 229 8.10 20.32 11.27
C ARG A 229 9.49 19.76 11.60
N VAL A 230 10.06 18.94 10.70
CA VAL A 230 11.40 18.38 10.88
C VAL A 230 12.47 19.41 10.52
N LEU A 231 12.30 20.13 9.40
CA LEU A 231 13.28 21.11 8.92
C LEU A 231 13.22 22.42 9.70
N ASN A 232 12.01 22.90 9.97
CA ASN A 232 11.74 24.11 10.73
C ASN A 232 11.20 23.67 12.09
N LYS A 233 11.84 24.08 13.18
CA LYS A 233 11.33 23.88 14.55
C LYS A 233 10.11 24.77 14.81
N GLY A 234 9.14 24.79 13.89
CA GLY A 234 8.09 25.79 13.72
C GLY A 234 7.39 26.12 15.03
N SER A 235 7.03 27.39 15.18
CA SER A 235 6.29 27.87 16.34
C SER A 235 4.90 27.23 16.39
N LYS A 236 4.25 27.28 17.56
CA LYS A 236 2.85 26.83 17.69
C LYS A 236 1.93 27.57 16.71
N VAL A 237 2.27 28.82 16.35
CA VAL A 237 1.54 29.64 15.39
C VAL A 237 1.56 29.05 13.98
N THR A 238 2.69 28.52 13.51
CA THR A 238 2.72 27.91 12.17
C THR A 238 2.01 26.57 12.11
N ILE A 239 1.92 25.83 13.22
CA ILE A 239 1.05 24.64 13.33
C ILE A 239 -0.42 25.05 13.18
N ILE A 240 -0.84 26.08 13.90
CA ILE A 240 -2.21 26.60 13.85
C ILE A 240 -2.53 27.13 12.45
N ALA A 241 -1.62 27.90 11.84
CA ALA A 241 -1.79 28.40 10.47
C ALA A 241 -1.90 27.26 9.46
N PHE A 242 -1.13 26.18 9.62
CA PHE A 242 -1.21 25.02 8.74
C PHE A 242 -2.52 24.24 8.92
N ALA A 243 -3.00 24.11 10.18
CA ALA A 243 -4.30 23.50 10.48
C ALA A 243 -5.46 24.34 9.92
N ILE A 244 -5.40 25.67 10.03
CA ILE A 244 -6.38 26.59 9.45
C ILE A 244 -6.36 26.50 7.92
N LEU A 245 -5.17 26.55 7.29
CA LEU A 245 -5.04 26.40 5.85
C LEU A 245 -5.64 25.07 5.38
N PHE A 246 -5.42 23.98 6.12
CA PHE A 246 -6.01 22.69 5.82
C PHE A 246 -7.53 22.68 5.94
N ALA A 247 -8.05 23.21 7.05
CA ALA A 247 -9.49 23.30 7.31
C ALA A 247 -10.20 24.16 6.26
N ILE A 248 -9.53 25.19 5.72
CA ILE A 248 -10.05 26.01 4.61
C ILE A 248 -9.88 25.30 3.27
N ALA A 249 -8.76 24.64 3.01
CA ALA A 249 -8.49 24.01 1.72
C ALA A 249 -9.42 22.83 1.42
N ILE A 250 -9.76 22.00 2.42
CA ILE A 250 -10.62 20.82 2.23
C ILE A 250 -11.98 21.16 1.59
N PRO A 251 -12.79 22.11 2.13
CA PRO A 251 -14.08 22.45 1.55
C PRO A 251 -13.96 23.30 0.27
N ASN A 252 -12.87 24.03 0.08
CA ASN A 252 -12.73 24.99 -1.03
C ASN A 252 -12.00 24.45 -2.26
N VAL A 253 -11.38 23.26 -2.19
CA VAL A 253 -10.84 22.60 -3.39
C VAL A 253 -12.04 22.00 -4.14
N PRO A 254 -12.37 22.49 -5.36
CA PRO A 254 -13.43 21.91 -6.18
C PRO A 254 -13.14 20.42 -6.33
N PHE A 255 -14.16 19.56 -6.23
CA PHE A 255 -14.08 18.11 -6.15
C PHE A 255 -13.70 17.47 -4.80
N LEU A 256 -12.98 18.11 -3.87
CA LEU A 256 -12.57 17.40 -2.63
C LEU A 256 -13.68 17.40 -1.56
N GLY A 257 -14.25 18.57 -1.27
CA GLY A 257 -15.33 18.71 -0.29
C GLY A 257 -16.63 18.03 -0.73
N GLU A 258 -17.07 18.33 -1.95
CA GLU A 258 -18.27 17.73 -2.57
C GLU A 258 -18.19 16.20 -2.57
N LYS A 259 -17.04 15.63 -2.98
CA LYS A 259 -16.85 14.19 -2.99
C LYS A 259 -16.94 13.53 -1.61
N ILE A 260 -16.48 14.19 -0.54
CA ILE A 260 -16.59 13.61 0.81
C ILE A 260 -18.05 13.55 1.25
N VAL A 261 -18.81 14.63 1.04
CA VAL A 261 -20.23 14.70 1.38
C VAL A 261 -21.04 13.72 0.54
N GLU A 262 -20.81 13.69 -0.77
CA GLU A 262 -21.47 12.75 -1.69
C GLU A 262 -21.23 11.29 -1.28
N ILE A 263 -19.98 10.91 -0.97
CA ILE A 263 -19.65 9.56 -0.53
C ILE A 263 -20.36 9.22 0.78
N TYR A 264 -20.37 10.14 1.76
CA TYR A 264 -21.03 9.90 3.03
C TYR A 264 -22.54 9.73 2.86
N ASP A 265 -23.18 10.63 2.10
CA ASP A 265 -24.62 10.58 1.89
C ASP A 265 -25.03 9.36 1.04
N GLN A 266 -24.20 8.96 0.06
CA GLN A 266 -24.35 7.70 -0.67
C GLN A 266 -24.25 6.51 0.28
N ASP A 267 -23.21 6.45 1.11
CA ASP A 267 -22.97 5.34 2.04
C ASP A 267 -24.15 5.12 3.00
N ILE A 268 -24.69 6.20 3.58
CA ILE A 268 -25.83 6.09 4.50
C ILE A 268 -27.12 5.69 3.77
N ARG A 269 -27.31 6.14 2.53
CA ARG A 269 -28.47 5.73 1.71
C ARG A 269 -28.38 4.27 1.31
N ASP A 270 -27.21 3.82 0.86
CA ASP A 270 -26.98 2.48 0.37
C ASP A 270 -27.12 1.46 1.50
N LEU A 271 -26.59 1.76 2.70
CA LEU A 271 -26.81 0.93 3.89
C LEU A 271 -28.29 0.77 4.25
N LYS A 272 -29.07 1.87 4.23
CA LYS A 272 -30.50 1.83 4.56
C LYS A 272 -31.34 1.04 3.55
N ARG A 273 -30.80 0.81 2.35
CA ARG A 273 -31.47 0.15 1.23
C ARG A 273 -30.74 -1.11 0.79
N ILE A 274 -29.92 -1.69 1.66
CA ILE A 274 -29.03 -2.80 1.30
C ILE A 274 -29.82 -4.03 0.81
N GLU A 275 -30.99 -4.28 1.39
CA GLU A 275 -31.94 -5.31 0.92
C GLU A 275 -32.40 -5.07 -0.52
N GLU A 276 -32.87 -3.86 -0.84
CA GLU A 276 -33.31 -3.50 -2.18
C GLU A 276 -32.16 -3.57 -3.20
N LEU A 277 -30.97 -3.09 -2.79
CA LEU A 277 -29.77 -3.12 -3.62
C LEU A 277 -29.31 -4.54 -3.88
N SER A 278 -29.42 -5.43 -2.90
CA SER A 278 -29.03 -6.83 -3.05
C SER A 278 -29.76 -7.52 -4.19
N THR A 279 -31.08 -7.33 -4.28
CA THR A 279 -31.88 -7.89 -5.37
C THR A 279 -31.41 -7.36 -6.73
N TYR A 280 -31.18 -6.05 -6.85
CA TYR A 280 -30.71 -5.44 -8.10
C TYR A 280 -29.31 -5.93 -8.50
N TYR A 281 -28.38 -6.00 -7.54
CA TYR A 281 -26.98 -6.36 -7.81
C TYR A 281 -26.80 -7.86 -8.06
N ASP A 282 -27.61 -8.71 -7.44
CA ASP A 282 -27.67 -10.14 -7.72
C ASP A 282 -28.17 -10.41 -9.16
N ASP A 283 -29.21 -9.70 -9.62
CA ASP A 283 -29.74 -9.82 -10.99
C ASP A 283 -28.69 -9.50 -12.07
N VAL A 284 -27.81 -8.53 -11.80
CA VAL A 284 -26.72 -8.14 -12.71
C VAL A 284 -25.38 -8.82 -12.40
N GLN A 285 -25.38 -9.80 -11.48
CA GLN A 285 -24.19 -10.56 -11.04
C GLN A 285 -23.01 -9.66 -10.62
N ARG A 286 -23.29 -8.63 -9.84
CA ARG A 286 -22.28 -7.69 -9.31
C ARG A 286 -22.37 -7.57 -7.80
N GLN A 287 -21.30 -7.07 -7.20
CA GLN A 287 -21.28 -6.77 -5.77
C GLN A 287 -21.84 -5.38 -5.51
N ILE A 288 -22.55 -5.20 -4.39
CA ILE A 288 -22.98 -3.90 -3.89
C ILE A 288 -21.73 -3.11 -3.48
N PRO A 289 -21.44 -1.95 -4.07
CA PRO A 289 -20.27 -1.16 -3.71
C PRO A 289 -20.53 -0.42 -2.39
N LEU A 290 -19.96 -0.89 -1.28
CA LEU A 290 -19.98 -0.15 -0.02
C LEU A 290 -18.73 0.73 0.04
N ASN A 291 -18.90 2.06 0.05
CA ASN A 291 -17.75 2.95 0.22
C ASN A 291 -17.29 2.97 1.69
N ARG A 292 -16.45 3.95 2.02
CA ARG A 292 -15.54 3.92 3.17
C ARG A 292 -16.26 3.95 4.52
N PHE A 293 -17.36 4.67 4.64
CA PHE A 293 -18.12 4.76 5.89
C PHE A 293 -19.11 3.61 5.99
N ALA A 294 -19.77 3.26 4.89
CA ALA A 294 -20.69 2.13 4.84
C ALA A 294 -20.00 0.82 5.23
N SER A 295 -18.80 0.59 4.68
CA SER A 295 -17.94 -0.55 5.02
C SER A 295 -17.63 -0.66 6.52
N VAL A 296 -17.45 0.48 7.22
CA VAL A 296 -17.12 0.47 8.65
C VAL A 296 -18.32 0.02 9.47
N ILE A 297 -19.48 0.63 9.21
CA ILE A 297 -20.72 0.33 9.93
C ILE A 297 -21.12 -1.13 9.68
N PHE A 298 -21.14 -1.54 8.40
CA PHE A 298 -21.51 -2.89 8.00
C PHE A 298 -20.64 -3.96 8.67
N LEU A 299 -19.31 -3.85 8.59
CA LEU A 299 -18.42 -4.86 9.18
C LEU A 299 -18.46 -4.87 10.71
N TYR A 300 -18.73 -3.72 11.34
CA TYR A 300 -18.92 -3.64 12.78
C TYR A 300 -20.17 -4.40 13.22
N GLU A 301 -21.29 -4.20 12.54
CA GLU A 301 -22.56 -4.88 12.83
C GLU A 301 -22.47 -6.40 12.58
N GLN A 302 -21.73 -6.82 11.56
CA GLN A 302 -21.59 -8.24 11.21
C GLN A 302 -20.68 -9.03 12.17
N PHE A 303 -19.62 -8.41 12.69
CA PHE A 303 -18.56 -9.14 13.41
C PHE A 303 -18.37 -8.72 14.87
N ASP A 304 -18.82 -7.53 15.27
CA ASP A 304 -18.81 -7.03 16.64
C ASP A 304 -17.51 -7.37 17.41
N TRP A 305 -17.58 -8.11 18.52
CA TRP A 305 -16.43 -8.44 19.36
C TRP A 305 -15.37 -9.29 18.65
N LYS A 306 -15.74 -10.05 17.60
CA LYS A 306 -14.79 -10.86 16.82
C LYS A 306 -13.71 -9.98 16.20
N LEU A 307 -14.01 -8.70 15.92
CA LEU A 307 -13.07 -7.70 15.39
C LEU A 307 -11.89 -7.39 16.33
N PHE A 308 -11.97 -7.72 17.62
CA PHE A 308 -10.83 -7.52 18.51
C PHE A 308 -9.63 -8.39 18.07
N LEU A 309 -9.89 -9.66 17.77
CA LEU A 309 -8.90 -10.60 17.23
C LEU A 309 -9.02 -10.78 15.72
N GLY A 310 -10.03 -10.23 15.06
CA GLY A 310 -10.31 -10.45 13.64
C GLY A 310 -10.98 -11.80 13.37
N VAL A 311 -11.19 -12.07 12.09
CA VAL A 311 -11.96 -13.19 11.57
C VAL A 311 -11.07 -14.04 10.68
N SER A 312 -10.85 -13.64 9.43
CA SER A 312 -10.10 -14.42 8.44
C SER A 312 -9.88 -13.62 7.17
N ASN A 313 -8.89 -13.98 6.36
CA ASN A 313 -8.70 -13.42 5.01
C ASN A 313 -9.86 -13.72 4.02
N GLN A 314 -10.75 -14.67 4.33
CA GLN A 314 -11.96 -15.04 3.56
C GLN A 314 -13.26 -14.73 4.32
N TYR A 315 -13.29 -13.65 5.12
CA TYR A 315 -14.48 -13.30 5.89
C TYR A 315 -15.70 -12.99 5.00
N ASP A 316 -15.44 -12.51 3.79
CA ASP A 316 -16.41 -12.21 2.74
C ASP A 316 -17.14 -13.44 2.23
N GLU A 317 -16.46 -14.57 2.04
CA GLU A 317 -17.08 -15.77 1.47
C GLU A 317 -18.15 -16.45 2.36
N TYR A 318 -18.22 -16.15 3.67
CA TYR A 318 -19.15 -16.86 4.58
C TYR A 318 -20.06 -15.97 5.41
N TYR A 319 -19.62 -14.77 5.79
CA TYR A 319 -20.45 -13.86 6.60
C TYR A 319 -21.04 -12.73 5.77
N ILE A 320 -20.48 -12.44 4.58
CA ILE A 320 -21.11 -11.59 3.56
C ILE A 320 -22.02 -12.46 2.66
N ASN A 321 -22.78 -13.37 3.28
CA ASN A 321 -23.71 -14.26 2.57
C ASN A 321 -25.13 -13.70 2.50
N GLU A 322 -25.45 -12.70 3.32
CA GLU A 322 -26.75 -12.02 3.26
C GLU A 322 -26.78 -11.01 2.11
N TYR A 323 -25.66 -10.33 1.83
CA TYR A 323 -25.53 -9.34 0.78
C TYR A 323 -24.16 -9.43 0.13
N ASN A 324 -24.05 -9.67 -1.16
CA ASN A 324 -22.75 -9.72 -1.86
C ASN A 324 -22.14 -8.31 -1.98
N VAL A 325 -21.36 -7.87 -0.98
CA VAL A 325 -20.83 -6.49 -0.93
C VAL A 325 -19.32 -6.40 -1.22
N ASN A 326 -18.90 -5.27 -1.79
CA ASN A 326 -17.49 -4.91 -1.97
C ASN A 326 -17.07 -3.84 -0.94
N ILE A 327 -16.05 -4.16 -0.15
CA ILE A 327 -15.55 -3.33 0.95
C ILE A 327 -14.45 -2.39 0.47
N SER A 328 -14.63 -1.09 0.72
CA SER A 328 -13.71 -0.04 0.27
C SER A 328 -12.91 0.65 1.39
N ASN A 329 -13.04 0.20 2.65
CA ASN A 329 -12.28 0.74 3.79
C ASN A 329 -11.14 -0.20 4.20
N GLY A 330 -9.91 0.19 3.90
CA GLY A 330 -8.74 -0.66 4.17
C GLY A 330 -8.36 -0.85 5.64
N ILE A 331 -8.71 0.09 6.53
CA ILE A 331 -8.51 -0.10 7.98
C ILE A 331 -9.48 -1.14 8.49
N MET A 332 -10.76 -1.00 8.15
CA MET A 332 -11.78 -1.92 8.64
C MET A 332 -11.62 -3.31 8.02
N ASP A 333 -11.25 -3.39 6.74
CA ASP A 333 -10.91 -4.65 6.09
C ASP A 333 -9.75 -5.35 6.82
N PHE A 334 -8.70 -4.60 7.18
CA PHE A 334 -7.58 -5.15 7.95
C PHE A 334 -7.97 -5.60 9.36
N ILE A 335 -8.78 -4.81 10.08
CA ILE A 335 -9.31 -5.18 11.41
C ILE A 335 -10.19 -6.42 11.30
N THR A 336 -11.00 -6.54 10.26
CA THR A 336 -11.86 -7.71 10.08
C THR A 336 -11.02 -8.96 9.85
N LYS A 337 -9.86 -8.86 9.20
CA LYS A 337 -8.95 -10.00 8.96
C LYS A 337 -8.06 -10.34 10.15
N PHE A 338 -7.39 -9.33 10.72
CA PHE A 338 -6.32 -9.49 11.71
C PHE A 338 -6.59 -8.80 13.05
N GLY A 339 -7.79 -8.27 13.24
CA GLY A 339 -8.21 -7.64 14.46
C GLY A 339 -7.55 -6.30 14.76
N VAL A 340 -8.07 -5.64 15.79
CA VAL A 340 -7.44 -4.47 16.40
C VAL A 340 -6.03 -4.82 16.91
N VAL A 341 -5.83 -6.04 17.42
CA VAL A 341 -4.52 -6.53 17.87
C VAL A 341 -3.51 -6.55 16.72
N GLY A 342 -3.87 -7.13 15.57
CA GLY A 342 -2.99 -7.16 14.40
C GLY A 342 -2.68 -5.75 13.88
N LEU A 343 -3.68 -4.87 13.85
CA LEU A 343 -3.49 -3.47 13.43
C LEU A 343 -2.49 -2.78 14.36
N PHE A 344 -2.65 -2.94 15.67
CA PHE A 344 -1.74 -2.38 16.65
C PHE A 344 -0.31 -2.89 16.46
N VAL A 345 -0.11 -4.19 16.25
CA VAL A 345 1.22 -4.77 15.99
C VAL A 345 1.84 -4.15 14.73
N LEU A 346 1.09 -4.06 13.63
CA LEU A 346 1.58 -3.47 12.39
C LEU A 346 2.00 -2.01 12.58
N LEU A 347 1.13 -1.19 13.20
CA LEU A 347 1.39 0.23 13.44
C LEU A 347 2.55 0.44 14.42
N TRP A 348 2.68 -0.40 15.44
CA TRP A 348 3.80 -0.36 16.39
C TRP A 348 5.14 -0.68 15.70
N ARG A 349 5.17 -1.71 14.86
CA ARG A 349 6.38 -2.09 14.10
C ARG A 349 6.75 -1.03 13.06
N TYR A 350 5.77 -0.47 12.36
CA TYR A 350 5.97 0.66 11.46
C TYR A 350 6.47 1.92 12.20
N GLY A 351 5.85 2.28 13.33
CA GLY A 351 6.30 3.38 14.17
C GLY A 351 7.72 3.18 14.70
N THR A 352 8.10 1.94 15.05
CA THR A 352 9.46 1.58 15.45
C THR A 352 10.45 1.80 14.31
N MET A 353 10.08 1.45 13.07
CA MET A 353 10.89 1.75 11.88
C MET A 353 11.09 3.26 11.70
N CYS A 354 10.01 4.04 11.77
CA CYS A 354 10.05 5.49 11.62
C CYS A 354 10.89 6.16 12.72
N LYS A 355 10.82 5.68 13.97
CA LYS A 355 11.58 6.20 15.12
C LYS A 355 13.10 6.12 14.92
N VAL A 356 13.58 5.24 14.04
CA VAL A 356 15.02 5.19 13.72
C VAL A 356 15.49 6.43 12.95
N TYR A 357 14.60 7.05 12.17
CA TYR A 357 14.90 8.25 11.38
C TYR A 357 14.41 9.53 12.06
N LEU A 358 13.40 9.42 12.93
CA LEU A 358 12.70 10.54 13.54
C LEU A 358 13.01 10.66 15.02
N ARG A 359 13.58 11.81 15.41
CA ARG A 359 14.01 12.08 16.79
C ARG A 359 12.88 12.33 17.78
N LYS A 360 11.69 12.73 17.31
CA LYS A 360 10.54 13.07 18.17
C LYS A 360 9.38 12.11 17.94
N MET A 361 8.69 11.73 19.03
CA MET A 361 7.48 10.90 18.96
C MET A 361 6.35 11.57 18.16
N GLU A 362 6.23 12.89 18.23
CA GLU A 362 5.31 13.69 17.39
C GLU A 362 5.43 13.33 15.89
N TYR A 363 6.65 13.22 15.38
CA TYR A 363 6.91 12.95 13.97
C TYR A 363 6.58 11.50 13.59
N VAL A 364 6.78 10.57 14.53
CA VAL A 364 6.37 9.18 14.37
C VAL A 364 4.85 9.07 14.31
N ILE A 365 4.13 9.83 15.15
CA ILE A 365 2.67 9.90 15.12
C ILE A 365 2.19 10.42 13.77
N TYR A 366 2.80 11.48 13.21
CA TYR A 366 2.46 11.93 11.86
C TYR A 366 2.68 10.86 10.80
N SER A 367 3.78 10.08 10.90
CA SER A 367 4.04 8.98 9.97
C SER A 367 2.97 7.89 10.05
N ILE A 368 2.52 7.53 11.27
CA ILE A 368 1.42 6.59 11.51
C ILE A 368 0.10 7.13 10.96
N MET A 369 -0.21 8.41 11.20
CA MET A 369 -1.41 9.06 10.67
C MET A 369 -1.42 9.07 9.14
N ILE A 370 -0.28 9.30 8.48
CA ILE A 370 -0.15 9.21 7.01
C ILE A 370 -0.56 7.80 6.55
N LEU A 371 -0.02 6.74 7.17
CA LEU A 371 -0.38 5.37 6.83
C LEU A 371 -1.88 5.10 7.05
N MET A 372 -2.45 5.60 8.16
CA MET A 372 -3.88 5.46 8.44
C MET A 372 -4.76 6.20 7.43
N ILE A 373 -4.41 7.42 7.01
CA ILE A 373 -5.16 8.17 5.98
C ILE A 373 -5.16 7.40 4.65
N LEU A 374 -4.01 6.88 4.24
CA LEU A 374 -3.91 6.07 3.02
C LEU A 374 -4.77 4.80 3.14
N SER A 375 -4.71 4.14 4.30
CA SER A 375 -5.41 2.88 4.56
C SER A 375 -6.92 3.04 4.74
N PHE A 376 -7.38 4.22 5.19
CA PHE A 376 -8.81 4.56 5.16
C PHE A 376 -9.31 4.64 3.71
N GLY A 377 -8.42 5.13 2.82
CA GLY A 377 -8.68 5.27 1.40
C GLY A 377 -8.78 3.95 0.65
N GLU A 378 -7.88 3.02 0.98
CA GLU A 378 -7.49 1.85 0.17
C GLU A 378 -7.02 0.67 1.05
N PRO A 379 -7.30 -0.60 0.71
CA PRO A 379 -6.90 -1.80 1.46
C PRO A 379 -5.41 -2.17 1.31
N ILE A 380 -4.51 -1.20 1.56
CA ILE A 380 -3.06 -1.37 1.37
C ILE A 380 -2.35 -2.09 2.52
N LEU A 381 -2.93 -2.14 3.73
CA LEU A 381 -2.25 -2.63 4.93
C LEU A 381 -1.84 -4.11 4.84
N MET A 382 -2.58 -4.90 4.06
CA MET A 382 -2.30 -6.32 3.85
C MET A 382 -1.33 -6.59 2.71
N LEU A 383 -1.04 -5.58 1.89
CA LEU A 383 -0.16 -5.76 0.74
C LEU A 383 1.27 -5.99 1.21
N PRO A 384 2.10 -6.70 0.42
CA PRO A 384 3.48 -6.98 0.80
C PRO A 384 4.24 -5.71 1.18
N ILE A 385 4.01 -4.59 0.48
CA ILE A 385 4.68 -3.30 0.76
C ILE A 385 4.41 -2.72 2.16
N CYS A 386 3.31 -3.09 2.82
CA CYS A 386 3.04 -2.71 4.21
C CYS A 386 3.48 -3.82 5.17
N VAL A 387 3.33 -5.09 4.78
CA VAL A 387 3.73 -6.26 5.60
C VAL A 387 5.24 -6.29 5.87
N ILE A 388 6.08 -5.70 5.00
CA ILE A 388 7.51 -5.52 5.30
C ILE A 388 7.78 -4.78 6.62
N PHE A 389 6.85 -3.93 7.10
CA PHE A 389 7.04 -3.20 8.35
C PHE A 389 7.15 -4.12 9.56
N ILE A 390 6.56 -5.32 9.49
CA ILE A 390 6.71 -6.34 10.53
C ILE A 390 8.18 -6.75 10.68
N PHE A 391 8.91 -6.86 9.57
CA PHE A 391 10.26 -7.43 9.53
C PHE A 391 11.38 -6.40 9.50
N LEU A 392 11.17 -5.29 8.80
CA LEU A 392 12.20 -4.29 8.50
C LEU A 392 12.94 -3.73 9.74
N PRO A 393 12.31 -3.49 10.91
CA PRO A 393 13.01 -3.05 12.11
C PRO A 393 14.08 -4.04 12.59
N THR A 394 13.91 -5.35 12.34
CA THR A 394 14.80 -6.40 12.85
C THR A 394 16.05 -6.57 11.99
N PHE A 395 15.97 -6.31 10.69
CA PHE A 395 17.09 -6.46 9.75
C PHE A 395 18.12 -5.33 9.80
N LYS A 396 17.98 -4.43 10.78
CA LYS A 396 18.75 -3.20 10.88
C LYS A 396 19.90 -3.39 11.88
N ASN A 397 21.14 -3.44 11.39
CA ASN A 397 22.34 -3.36 12.24
C ASN A 397 22.37 -2.00 12.98
N GLN A 398 22.91 -2.02 14.19
CA GLN A 398 22.85 -1.04 15.29
C GLN A 398 23.26 0.42 15.00
N ASP A 399 23.52 0.89 13.78
CA ASP A 399 23.85 2.31 13.59
C ASP A 399 23.51 2.86 12.20
N PHE A 400 22.52 3.75 12.13
CA PHE A 400 22.15 4.48 10.90
C PHE A 400 22.90 5.80 10.75
N SER A 401 23.63 6.23 11.77
CA SER A 401 24.52 7.37 11.69
C SER A 401 25.66 7.12 10.68
N THR A 402 26.11 5.86 10.56
CA THR A 402 27.18 5.45 9.64
C THR A 402 26.69 5.20 8.22
N LEU A 403 25.42 4.78 8.02
CA LEU A 403 24.86 4.58 6.68
C LEU A 403 24.68 5.90 5.93
N SER A 404 24.22 6.97 6.58
CA SER A 404 24.06 8.26 5.87
C SER A 404 25.40 8.80 5.35
N PHE A 405 26.51 8.55 6.05
CA PHE A 405 27.84 9.04 5.68
C PHE A 405 28.55 8.12 4.69
N LYS A 406 28.64 6.81 4.95
CA LYS A 406 29.34 5.85 4.08
C LYS A 406 28.61 5.62 2.74
N TYR A 407 27.27 5.68 2.77
CA TYR A 407 26.46 5.64 1.55
C TYR A 407 26.60 6.92 0.72
N ARG A 408 26.68 8.10 1.36
CA ARG A 408 27.01 9.37 0.68
C ARG A 408 28.40 9.31 0.03
N SER A 409 29.39 8.73 0.70
CA SER A 409 30.75 8.67 0.14
C SER A 409 30.90 7.66 -0.99
N GLU A 410 30.27 6.48 -0.92
CA GLU A 410 30.46 5.44 -1.97
C GLU A 410 29.53 5.61 -3.19
N PHE A 411 28.28 6.05 -3.00
CA PHE A 411 27.27 6.00 -4.07
C PHE A 411 26.88 7.37 -4.65
N LEU A 412 27.16 8.48 -3.96
CA LEU A 412 26.94 9.85 -4.49
C LEU A 412 28.21 10.49 -5.07
N GLN A 413 29.42 9.97 -4.79
CA GLN A 413 30.67 10.48 -5.40
C GLN A 413 30.78 10.24 -6.91
N LEU A 414 29.92 9.41 -7.51
CA LEU A 414 29.88 9.21 -8.96
C LEU A 414 29.16 10.32 -9.75
N GLN A 415 28.64 11.35 -9.05
CA GLN A 415 28.27 12.61 -9.69
C GLN A 415 29.23 13.71 -9.24
N ARG A 416 30.46 13.68 -9.74
CA ARG A 416 31.20 14.94 -9.88
C ARG A 416 30.43 15.77 -10.91
N PRO A 417 30.04 17.02 -10.61
CA PRO A 417 29.74 17.95 -11.69
C PRO A 417 31.01 18.02 -12.55
N ASN A 418 30.88 17.76 -13.84
CA ASN A 418 31.94 18.11 -14.78
C ASN A 418 32.24 19.59 -14.56
N ASN A 419 33.49 19.87 -14.22
CA ASN A 419 34.03 21.22 -14.21
C ASN A 419 33.79 21.83 -15.58
N LEU A 420 32.95 22.88 -15.62
CA LEU A 420 33.19 24.20 -16.22
C LEU A 420 31.96 25.08 -16.05
#